data_AF-A0A956ZA59-F1
#
_entry.id   AF-A0A956ZA59-F1
#
_cell.length_a   1.000
_cell.length_b   1.000
_cell.length_c   1.000
_cell.angle_alpha   90.00
_cell.angle_beta   90.00
_cell.angle_gamma   90.00
#
_symmetry.space_group_name_H-M   'P 1'
#
loop_
_entity.id
_entity.type
_entity.pdbx_description
1 polymer ?
#
loop_
_entity_poly.entity_id
_entity_poly.type
_entity_poly.pdbx_seq_one_letter_code
_entity_poly.pdbx_strand_id
1 'polypeptide(L)'
;MSIDLEKLAEQEYKYGFFTNVEQEIAPKGLNEDTIRLISHKKEEPEWLLEWRLEAYKHWLTMKEPRWANVKFSPIDYQNISYYAAPKKKEGPKSLDEIDPEIKEAYDKLGIPLDEQKMLAGVA
;
A
#
# COMPACT_ATOMS: atom_id res chain seq x y z
N MET A 1 24.75 26.38 11.01
CA MET A 1 23.33 26.50 10.64
C MET A 1 22.76 25.09 10.72
N SER A 2 22.35 24.69 11.92
CA SER A 2 21.75 23.38 12.18
C SER A 2 20.32 23.41 11.65
N ILE A 3 20.06 22.67 10.57
CA ILE A 3 18.70 22.41 10.13
C ILE A 3 18.04 21.62 11.27
N ASP A 4 17.02 22.19 11.92
CA ASP A 4 16.18 21.52 12.92
C ASP A 4 15.50 20.33 12.23
N LEU A 5 16.10 19.14 12.37
CA LEU A 5 15.62 17.90 11.75
C LEU A 5 14.19 17.59 12.21
N GLU A 6 13.86 17.95 13.45
CA GLU A 6 12.54 17.82 14.07
C GLU A 6 11.50 18.66 13.32
N LYS A 7 11.80 19.95 13.04
CA LYS A 7 10.91 20.80 12.22
C LYS A 7 10.74 20.30 10.80
N LEU A 8 11.75 19.63 10.23
CA LEU A 8 11.66 19.07 8.89
C LEU A 8 10.83 17.78 8.87
N ALA A 9 10.92 16.96 9.92
CA ALA A 9 10.14 15.73 10.08
C ALA A 9 8.67 16.00 10.43
N GLU A 10 8.40 17.09 11.16
CA GLU A 10 7.05 17.54 11.53
C GLU A 10 6.37 18.38 10.43
N GLN A 11 7.09 18.75 9.37
CA GLN A 11 6.48 19.48 8.26
C GLN A 11 5.50 18.57 7.52
N GLU A 12 4.20 18.86 7.71
CA GLU A 12 3.15 18.22 6.92
C GLU A 12 3.36 18.46 5.43
N TYR A 13 3.04 17.45 4.64
CA TYR A 13 3.22 17.47 3.18
C TYR A 13 2.36 18.57 2.55
N LYS A 14 3.00 19.69 2.20
CA LYS A 14 2.35 20.95 1.77
C LYS A 14 1.56 20.84 0.47
N TYR A 15 1.80 19.80 -0.33
CA TYR A 15 1.29 19.70 -1.69
C TYR A 15 0.03 18.83 -1.82
N GLY A 16 -0.48 18.23 -0.73
CA GLY A 16 -1.85 17.68 -0.68
C GLY A 16 -2.16 16.53 -1.66
N PHE A 17 -1.15 15.86 -2.21
CA PHE A 17 -1.24 14.64 -3.02
C PHE A 17 -1.42 13.39 -2.15
N PHE A 18 -2.47 13.37 -1.34
CA PHE A 18 -2.94 12.19 -0.66
C PHE A 18 -4.47 12.15 -0.74
N THR A 19 -5.03 10.94 -0.71
CA THR A 19 -6.46 10.70 -0.73
C THR A 19 -6.75 9.77 0.44
N ASN A 20 -7.67 10.16 1.32
CA ASN A 20 -8.01 9.44 2.53
C ASN A 20 -9.13 8.41 2.25
N VAL A 21 -8.80 7.44 1.40
CA VAL A 21 -9.74 6.37 1.07
C VAL A 21 -9.77 5.32 2.17
N GLU A 22 -10.95 4.72 2.38
CA GLU A 22 -11.09 3.59 3.30
C GLU A 22 -10.27 2.40 2.79
N GLN A 23 -9.43 1.81 3.65
CA GLN A 23 -8.52 0.73 3.29
C GLN A 23 -8.85 -0.55 4.04
N GLU A 24 -8.65 -1.68 3.37
CA GLU A 24 -8.53 -2.99 4.01
C GLU A 24 -7.05 -3.26 4.27
N ILE A 25 -6.71 -3.47 5.53
CA ILE A 25 -5.34 -3.70 5.99
C ILE A 25 -5.30 -5.10 6.62
N ALA A 26 -4.33 -5.91 6.19
CA ALA A 26 -4.12 -7.22 6.79
C ALA A 26 -3.58 -7.08 8.23
N PRO A 27 -3.84 -8.06 9.11
CA PRO A 27 -3.23 -8.08 10.43
C PRO A 27 -1.71 -8.01 10.33
N LYS A 28 -1.09 -7.46 11.38
CA LYS A 28 0.37 -7.43 11.50
C LYS A 28 0.92 -8.85 11.64
N GLY A 29 2.07 -9.07 11.04
CA GLY A 29 2.77 -10.35 11.12
C GLY A 29 3.03 -10.95 9.75
N LEU A 30 4.17 -11.62 9.62
CA LEU A 30 4.48 -12.44 8.45
C LEU A 30 4.35 -13.91 8.85
N ASN A 31 3.37 -14.59 8.27
CA ASN A 31 3.11 -16.01 8.45
C ASN A 31 2.46 -16.60 7.18
N GLU A 32 2.26 -17.92 7.15
CA GLU A 32 1.65 -18.60 6.00
C GLU A 32 0.22 -18.12 5.72
N ASP A 33 -0.57 -17.81 6.75
CA ASP A 33 -1.94 -17.32 6.60
C ASP A 33 -1.99 -15.96 5.89
N THR A 34 -1.04 -15.07 6.22
CA THR A 34 -0.89 -13.76 5.58
C THR A 34 -0.50 -13.92 4.12
N ILE A 35 0.38 -14.87 3.81
CA ILE A 35 0.78 -15.18 2.43
C ILE A 35 -0.41 -15.72 1.62
N ARG A 36 -1.17 -16.65 2.19
CA ARG A 36 -2.39 -17.21 1.57
C ARG A 36 -3.46 -16.14 1.36
N LEU A 37 -3.66 -15.27 2.35
CA LEU A 37 -4.57 -14.14 2.27
C LEU A 37 -4.20 -13.22 1.09
N ILE A 38 -2.93 -12.82 1.00
CA ILE A 38 -2.44 -11.95 -0.08
C ILE A 38 -2.63 -12.61 -1.44
N SER A 39 -2.25 -13.87 -1.56
CA SER A 39 -2.35 -14.63 -2.79
C SER A 39 -3.80 -14.75 -3.28
N HIS A 40 -4.73 -15.06 -2.37
CA HIS A 40 -6.15 -15.09 -2.66
C HIS A 40 -6.68 -13.70 -3.06
N LYS A 41 -6.30 -12.64 -2.34
CA LYS A 41 -6.72 -11.26 -2.65
C LYS A 41 -6.24 -10.77 -4.01
N LYS A 42 -5.10 -11.28 -4.47
CA LYS A 42 -4.48 -10.92 -5.75
C LYS A 42 -4.83 -11.88 -6.89
N GLU A 43 -5.67 -12.89 -6.63
CA GLU A 43 -6.04 -13.91 -7.62
C GLU A 43 -4.80 -14.55 -8.27
N GLU A 44 -3.77 -14.81 -7.46
CA GLU A 44 -2.52 -15.37 -7.94
C GLU A 44 -2.70 -16.84 -8.36
N PRO A 45 -1.97 -17.29 -9.40
CA PRO A 45 -1.96 -18.70 -9.77
C PRO A 45 -1.30 -19.56 -8.68
N GLU A 46 -1.71 -20.84 -8.60
CA GLU A 46 -1.30 -21.75 -7.52
C GLU A 46 0.22 -21.90 -7.39
N TRP A 47 0.95 -21.98 -8.51
CA TRP A 47 2.41 -22.07 -8.50
C TRP A 47 3.08 -20.87 -7.82
N LEU A 48 2.47 -19.68 -7.89
CA LEU A 48 3.02 -18.48 -7.26
C LEU A 48 2.81 -18.51 -5.74
N LEU A 49 1.67 -19.03 -5.28
CA LEU A 49 1.42 -19.26 -3.87
C LEU A 49 2.44 -20.26 -3.29
N GLU A 50 2.64 -21.38 -3.96
CA GLU A 50 3.62 -22.40 -3.55
C GLU A 50 5.03 -21.80 -3.45
N TRP A 51 5.45 -21.06 -4.49
CA TRP A 51 6.75 -20.40 -4.50
C TRP A 51 6.91 -19.41 -3.34
N ARG A 52 5.88 -18.62 -3.03
CA ARG A 52 5.90 -17.69 -1.87
C ARG A 52 6.04 -18.43 -0.54
N LEU A 53 5.35 -19.56 -0.38
CA LEU A 53 5.40 -20.37 0.84
C LEU A 53 6.77 -21.03 1.01
N GLU A 54 7.37 -21.53 -0.07
CA GLU A 54 8.75 -22.04 -0.06
C GLU A 54 9.76 -20.95 0.31
N ALA A 55 9.63 -19.77 -0.30
CA ALA A 55 10.48 -18.62 0.01
C ALA A 55 10.38 -18.21 1.48
N TYR A 56 9.16 -18.19 2.05
CA TYR A 56 8.93 -17.90 3.46
C TYR A 56 9.61 -18.94 4.38
N LYS A 57 9.45 -20.24 4.08
CA LYS A 57 10.11 -21.31 4.84
C LYS A 57 11.62 -21.19 4.79
N HIS A 58 12.18 -20.87 3.62
CA HIS A 58 13.61 -20.67 3.49
C HIS A 58 14.08 -19.42 4.27
N TRP A 59 13.34 -18.32 4.17
CA TRP A 59 13.65 -17.08 4.89
C TRP A 59 13.70 -17.27 6.42
N LEU A 60 12.83 -18.10 7.00
CA LEU A 60 12.86 -18.43 8.44
C LEU A 60 14.17 -19.08 8.88
N THR A 61 14.91 -19.72 7.97
CA THR A 61 16.22 -20.34 8.25
C THR A 61 17.39 -19.35 8.13
N MET A 62 17.15 -18.19 7.53
CA MET A 62 18.18 -17.20 7.27
C MET A 62 18.50 -16.38 8.53
N LYS A 63 19.72 -15.87 8.57
CA LYS A 63 20.14 -14.88 9.58
C LYS A 63 20.32 -13.54 8.90
N GLU A 64 19.87 -12.49 9.58
CA GLU A 64 20.05 -11.13 9.11
C GLU A 64 21.54 -10.80 8.93
N PRO A 65 21.98 -10.40 7.72
CA PRO A 65 23.38 -10.11 7.46
C PRO A 65 23.79 -8.75 8.05
N ARG A 66 25.03 -8.64 8.56
CA ARG A 66 25.57 -7.43 9.21
C ARG A 66 26.79 -6.82 8.51
N TRP A 67 26.89 -6.95 7.19
CA TRP A 67 28.06 -6.47 6.44
C TRP A 67 28.14 -4.93 6.33
N ALA A 68 27.01 -4.23 6.46
CA ALA A 68 26.96 -2.78 6.37
C ALA A 68 27.47 -2.13 7.67
N ASN A 69 28.30 -1.08 7.58
CA ASN A 69 28.75 -0.29 8.73
C ASN A 69 27.67 0.68 9.25
N VAL A 70 26.40 0.32 9.09
CA VAL A 70 25.24 1.12 9.49
C VAL A 70 24.69 0.51 10.77
N LYS A 71 24.45 1.34 11.78
CA LYS A 71 23.83 0.92 13.03
C LYS A 71 22.35 1.24 12.97
N PHE A 72 21.52 0.20 13.03
CA PHE A 72 20.07 0.31 13.12
C PHE A 72 19.56 -0.71 14.13
N SER A 73 18.41 -0.42 14.73
CA SER A 73 17.73 -1.36 15.61
C SER A 73 17.21 -2.56 14.80
N PRO A 74 17.17 -3.77 15.38
CA PRO A 74 16.60 -4.93 14.70
C PRO A 74 15.21 -4.64 14.15
N ILE A 75 14.93 -5.11 12.94
CA ILE A 75 13.62 -4.93 12.31
C ILE A 75 12.64 -5.91 12.97
N ASP A 76 11.55 -5.38 13.53
CA ASP A 76 10.43 -6.20 13.98
C ASP A 76 9.53 -6.53 12.78
N TYR A 77 9.87 -7.61 12.09
CA TYR A 77 9.11 -8.12 10.94
C TYR A 77 7.67 -8.51 11.30
N GLN A 78 7.37 -8.76 12.57
CA GLN A 78 6.03 -9.16 13.00
C GLN A 78 5.12 -7.98 13.30
N ASN A 79 5.66 -6.76 13.40
CA ASN A 79 4.89 -5.54 13.61
C ASN A 79 4.47 -4.83 12.30
N ILE A 80 4.83 -5.40 11.16
CA ILE A 80 4.53 -4.88 9.81
C ILE A 80 3.21 -5.47 9.32
N SER A 81 2.36 -4.64 8.69
CA SER A 81 1.25 -5.13 7.86
C SER A 81 1.73 -5.29 6.42
N TYR A 82 1.63 -6.51 5.89
CA TYR A 82 2.16 -6.87 4.57
C TYR A 82 1.18 -6.66 3.42
N TYR A 83 -0.03 -6.18 3.71
CA TYR A 83 -1.04 -5.91 2.71
C TYR A 83 -1.95 -4.76 3.16
N ALA A 84 -2.06 -3.77 2.28
CA ALA A 84 -3.05 -2.72 2.37
C ALA A 84 -3.56 -2.45 0.96
N ALA A 85 -4.88 -2.38 0.81
CA ALA A 85 -5.52 -2.00 -0.43
C ALA A 85 -6.72 -1.11 -0.15
N PRO A 86 -7.05 -0.15 -1.04
CA PRO A 86 -8.30 0.58 -0.93
C PRO A 86 -9.48 -0.39 -1.02
N LYS A 87 -10.50 -0.20 -0.18
CA LYS A 87 -11.73 -0.96 -0.29
C LYS A 87 -12.36 -0.63 -1.64
N LYS A 88 -12.58 -1.67 -2.46
CA LYS A 88 -13.34 -1.51 -3.70
C LYS A 88 -14.78 -1.16 -3.31
N LYS A 89 -15.15 0.12 -3.44
CA LYS A 89 -16.56 0.50 -3.56
C LYS A 89 -17.02 -0.02 -4.93
N GLU A 90 -18.25 -0.52 -5.03
CA GLU A 90 -18.83 -0.83 -6.34
C GLU A 90 -18.62 0.38 -7.26
N GLY A 91 -18.09 0.13 -8.45
CA GLY A 91 -17.71 1.19 -9.37
C GLY A 91 -18.90 2.14 -9.58
N PRO A 92 -18.68 3.45 -9.56
CA PRO A 92 -19.75 4.41 -9.70
C PRO A 92 -20.44 4.21 -11.06
N LYS A 93 -21.76 4.03 -11.06
CA LYS A 93 -22.57 3.88 -12.29
C LYS A 93 -22.67 5.20 -13.07
N SER A 94 -22.26 6.31 -12.45
CA SER A 94 -22.23 7.65 -13.01
C SER A 94 -21.14 8.49 -12.34
N LEU A 95 -20.69 9.58 -12.98
CA LEU A 95 -19.71 10.52 -12.40
C LEU A 95 -20.10 11.04 -11.00
N ASP A 96 -21.40 11.09 -10.68
CA ASP A 96 -21.92 11.60 -9.41
C ASP A 96 -21.80 10.59 -8.25
N GLU A 97 -21.51 9.32 -8.55
CA GLU A 97 -21.25 8.28 -7.54
C GLU A 97 -19.76 8.16 -7.18
N ILE A 98 -18.88 8.93 -7.84
CA ILE A 98 -17.45 8.95 -7.54
C ILE A 98 -17.25 9.53 -6.13
N ASP A 99 -16.39 8.89 -5.34
CA ASP A 99 -16.00 9.39 -4.03
C ASP A 99 -15.49 10.84 -4.14
N PRO A 100 -16.01 11.79 -3.34
CA PRO A 100 -15.63 13.20 -3.43
C PRO A 100 -14.12 13.42 -3.33
N GLU A 101 -13.39 12.57 -2.60
CA GLU A 101 -11.93 12.68 -2.51
C GLU A 101 -11.20 12.29 -3.81
N ILE A 102 -11.74 11.34 -4.58
CA ILE A 102 -11.20 10.96 -5.89
C ILE A 102 -11.44 12.06 -6.91
N LYS A 103 -12.62 12.70 -6.87
CA LYS A 103 -12.95 13.83 -7.73
C LYS A 103 -12.02 15.02 -7.46
N GLU A 104 -11.81 15.36 -6.19
CA GLU A 104 -10.83 16.39 -5.80
C GLU A 104 -9.42 16.05 -6.27
N ALA A 105 -9.03 14.77 -6.24
CA ALA A 105 -7.72 14.34 -6.73
C ALA A 105 -7.58 14.55 -8.25
N TYR A 106 -8.61 14.22 -9.04
CA TYR A 106 -8.61 14.47 -10.48
C TYR A 106 -8.58 15.96 -10.82
N ASP A 107 -9.34 16.78 -10.08
CA ASP A 107 -9.35 18.24 -10.25
C ASP A 107 -8.00 18.87 -9.88
N LYS A 108 -7.36 18.41 -8.79
CA LYS A 108 -5.99 18.82 -8.41
C LYS A 108 -4.95 18.45 -9.47
N LEU A 109 -5.14 17.32 -10.16
CA LEU A 109 -4.26 16.86 -11.24
C LEU A 109 -4.56 17.53 -12.59
N GLY A 110 -5.66 18.27 -12.71
CA GLY A 110 -6.06 18.94 -13.95
C GLY A 110 -6.51 17.97 -15.05
N ILE A 111 -7.01 16.79 -14.68
CA ILE A 111 -7.44 15.76 -15.63
C ILE A 111 -8.76 16.18 -16.30
N PRO A 112 -8.87 16.22 -17.64
CA PRO A 112 -10.11 16.55 -18.35
C PRO A 112 -11.27 15.63 -17.99
N LEU A 113 -12.50 16.16 -17.95
CA LEU A 113 -13.70 15.42 -17.53
C LEU A 113 -13.92 14.09 -18.27
N ASP A 114 -13.61 14.02 -19.55
CA ASP A 114 -13.77 12.78 -20.33
C ASP A 114 -12.72 11.72 -19.96
N GLU A 115 -11.50 12.14 -19.60
CA GLU A 115 -10.49 11.25 -19.02
C GLU A 115 -10.88 10.82 -17.60
N GLN A 116 -11.50 11.71 -16.80
CA GLN A 116 -12.02 11.35 -15.48
C GLN A 116 -13.08 10.24 -15.56
N LYS A 117 -14.01 10.33 -16.52
CA LYS A 117 -15.04 9.30 -16.77
C LYS A 117 -14.42 7.95 -17.11
N MET A 118 -13.47 7.94 -18.04
CA MET A 118 -12.75 6.74 -18.45
C MET A 118 -11.97 6.11 -17.29
N LEU A 119 -11.24 6.92 -16.51
CA LEU A 119 -10.46 6.46 -15.36
C LEU A 119 -11.33 5.98 -14.20
N ALA A 120 -12.52 6.56 -14.04
CA ALA A 120 -13.52 6.12 -13.07
C ALA A 120 -14.31 4.88 -13.52
N GLY A 121 -14.13 4.40 -14.75
CA GLY A 121 -14.86 3.25 -15.29
C GLY A 121 -16.32 3.54 -15.63
N VAL A 122 -16.69 4.82 -15.76
CA VAL A 122 -18.01 5.27 -16.19
C VAL A 122 -17.99 5.33 -17.71
N ALA A 123 -18.58 4.32 -18.37
CA ALA A 123 -18.78 4.29 -19.82
C ALA A 123 -20.00 5.14 -20.23
#